data_AF-A0A0D3AGE3-F1
#
_entry.id   AF-A0A0D3AGE3-F1
#
_cell.length_a   1.000
_cell.length_b   1.000
_cell.length_c   1.000
_cell.angle_alpha   90.00
_cell.angle_beta   90.00
_cell.angle_gamma   90.00
#
_symmetry.space_group_name_H-M   'P 1'
#
loop_
_entity.id
_entity.type
_entity.pdbx_description
1 polymer ?
#
loop_
_entity_poly.entity_id
_entity_poly.type
_entity_poly.pdbx_seq_one_letter_code
_entity_poly.pdbx_strand_id
1 'polypeptide(L)'
;LEEANALEYSILVAATASNPASLQFLAPYSGCAMGEYFRDNGMHALIIYDDLRKQAVAYRQMSLLLCRPPGREAFPGDFFYLHSRLLERAAK
;
A
#
# COMPACT_ATOMS: atom_id res chain seq x y z
N LEU A 1 12.74 15.73 -4.46
CA LEU A 1 13.28 14.66 -5.33
C LEU A 1 13.96 15.25 -6.56
N GLU A 2 13.32 16.17 -7.28
CA GLU A 2 13.93 16.87 -8.42
C GLU A 2 15.20 17.65 -8.05
N GLU A 3 15.15 18.48 -7.00
CA GLU A 3 16.31 19.26 -6.53
C GLU A 3 17.52 18.40 -6.12
N ALA A 4 17.27 17.14 -5.72
CA ALA A 4 18.29 16.19 -5.32
C ALA A 4 18.64 15.18 -6.44
N ASN A 5 18.13 15.37 -7.66
CA ASN A 5 18.26 14.43 -8.79
C ASN A 5 17.87 12.99 -8.45
N ALA A 6 16.88 12.84 -7.56
CA ALA A 6 16.47 11.55 -7.01
C ALA A 6 15.40 10.83 -7.83
N LEU A 7 14.80 11.52 -8.82
CA LEU A 7 13.73 10.94 -9.65
C LEU A 7 14.23 9.83 -10.58
N GLU A 8 15.50 9.85 -11.00
CA GLU A 8 16.04 8.85 -11.92
C GLU A 8 16.01 7.41 -11.37
N TYR A 9 16.06 7.28 -10.04
CA TYR A 9 16.03 5.99 -9.33
C TYR A 9 14.77 5.82 -8.46
N SER A 10 13.77 6.68 -8.62
CA SER A 10 12.55 6.65 -7.81
C SER A 10 11.30 6.44 -8.66
N ILE A 11 10.38 5.62 -8.15
CA ILE A 11 9.05 5.45 -8.73
C ILE A 11 8.03 6.03 -7.75
N LEU A 12 7.20 6.96 -8.22
CA LEU A 12 6.13 7.58 -7.42
C LEU A 12 4.78 6.94 -7.75
N VAL A 13 4.20 6.25 -6.77
CA VAL A 13 2.82 5.76 -6.85
C VAL A 13 1.92 6.71 -6.05
N ALA A 14 1.11 7.49 -6.75
CA ALA A 14 0.26 8.51 -6.14
C ALA A 14 -1.20 8.04 -6.04
N ALA A 15 -1.69 7.93 -4.80
CA ALA A 15 -3.10 7.75 -4.47
C ALA A 15 -3.50 8.80 -3.41
N THR A 16 -3.90 9.97 -3.88
CA THR A 16 -4.18 11.13 -3.03
C THR A 16 -5.54 11.01 -2.36
N ALA A 17 -5.82 11.90 -1.41
CA ALA A 17 -7.08 11.91 -0.65
C ALA A 17 -8.34 12.08 -1.52
N SER A 18 -8.21 12.71 -2.70
CA SER A 18 -9.33 12.86 -3.65
C SER A 18 -9.56 11.62 -4.52
N ASN A 19 -8.63 10.66 -4.53
CA ASN A 19 -8.80 9.42 -5.27
C ASN A 19 -9.76 8.45 -4.54
N PRO A 20 -10.46 7.57 -5.27
CA PRO A 20 -11.35 6.58 -4.67
C PRO A 20 -10.64 5.68 -3.65
N ALA A 21 -11.40 5.23 -2.63
CA ALA A 21 -10.89 4.33 -1.59
C ALA A 21 -10.29 3.03 -2.16
N SER A 22 -10.83 2.51 -3.27
CA SER A 22 -10.27 1.35 -3.97
C SER A 22 -8.86 1.58 -4.49
N LEU A 23 -8.56 2.77 -5.00
CA LEU A 23 -7.24 3.14 -5.51
C LEU A 23 -6.25 3.31 -4.35
N GLN A 24 -6.66 3.99 -3.28
CA GLN A 24 -5.85 4.13 -2.06
C GLN A 24 -5.53 2.77 -1.41
N PHE A 25 -6.51 1.85 -1.39
CA PHE A 25 -6.32 0.48 -0.92
C PHE A 25 -5.28 -0.28 -1.75
N LEU A 26 -5.31 -0.12 -3.08
CA LEU A 26 -4.49 -0.92 -4.00
C LEU A 26 -3.08 -0.36 -4.18
N ALA A 27 -2.88 0.96 -4.03
CA ALA A 27 -1.62 1.63 -4.33
C ALA A 27 -0.38 1.02 -3.64
N PRO A 28 -0.42 0.64 -2.35
CA PRO A 28 0.72 -0.03 -1.72
C PRO A 28 1.07 -1.38 -2.35
N TYR A 29 0.06 -2.15 -2.80
CA TYR A 29 0.31 -3.41 -3.50
C TYR A 29 0.94 -3.19 -4.87
N SER A 30 0.51 -2.16 -5.60
CA SER A 30 1.07 -1.76 -6.89
C SER A 30 2.52 -1.32 -6.76
N GLY A 31 2.84 -0.47 -5.77
CA GLY A 31 4.22 -0.06 -5.49
C GLY A 31 5.10 -1.24 -5.07
N CYS A 32 4.58 -2.15 -4.24
CA CYS A 32 5.29 -3.35 -3.86
C CYS A 32 5.59 -4.25 -5.07
N ALA A 33 4.64 -4.45 -5.98
CA ALA A 33 4.87 -5.21 -7.21
C ALA A 33 5.95 -4.59 -8.10
N MET A 34 6.02 -3.25 -8.19
CA MET A 34 7.11 -2.57 -8.90
C MET A 34 8.46 -2.80 -8.22
N GLY A 35 8.51 -2.82 -6.88
CA GLY A 35 9.72 -3.15 -6.12
C GLY A 35 10.16 -4.62 -6.28
N GLU A 36 9.20 -5.53 -6.37
CA GLU A 36 9.48 -6.96 -6.58
C GLU A 36 10.17 -7.24 -7.91
N TYR A 37 9.89 -6.46 -8.97
CA TYR A 37 10.66 -6.55 -10.21
C TYR A 37 12.17 -6.40 -9.95
N PHE A 38 12.58 -5.45 -9.12
CA PHE A 38 14.00 -5.27 -8.82
C PHE A 38 14.54 -6.41 -7.94
N ARG A 39 13.78 -6.80 -6.91
CA ARG A 39 14.14 -7.93 -6.01
C ARG A 39 14.37 -9.22 -6.80
N ASP A 40 13.43 -9.57 -7.69
CA ASP A 40 13.42 -10.84 -8.42
C ASP A 40 14.46 -10.89 -9.54
N ASN A 41 14.95 -9.72 -9.98
CA ASN A 41 16.04 -9.59 -10.94
C ASN A 41 17.42 -9.39 -10.28
N GLY A 42 17.57 -9.74 -8.99
CA GLY A 42 18.85 -9.70 -8.29
C GLY A 42 19.34 -8.30 -7.91
N MET A 43 18.46 -7.30 -7.98
CA MET A 43 18.74 -5.92 -7.55
C MET A 43 18.19 -5.66 -6.15
N HIS A 44 18.49 -4.48 -5.61
CA HIS A 44 17.93 -4.01 -4.33
C HIS A 44 16.91 -2.91 -4.59
N ALA A 45 15.82 -2.91 -3.83
CA ALA A 45 14.80 -1.87 -3.87
C ALA A 45 14.44 -1.39 -2.47
N LEU A 46 14.12 -0.11 -2.38
CA LEU A 46 13.53 0.52 -1.20
C LEU A 46 12.08 0.88 -1.51
N ILE A 47 11.17 0.54 -0.59
CA ILE A 47 9.77 0.94 -0.67
C ILE A 47 9.35 1.70 0.59
N ILE A 48 8.60 2.78 0.40
CA ILE A 48 8.06 3.63 1.47
C ILE A 48 6.55 3.72 1.28
N TYR A 49 5.80 3.57 2.36
CA TYR A 49 4.35 3.72 2.39
C TYR A 49 3.97 4.92 3.25
N ASP A 50 3.40 5.96 2.63
CA ASP A 50 2.94 7.19 3.31
C ASP A 50 1.43 7.40 3.06
N ASP A 51 0.53 6.89 3.91
CA ASP A 51 0.79 6.04 5.07
C ASP A 51 -0.16 4.83 5.11
N LEU A 52 0.24 3.77 5.82
CA LEU A 52 -0.58 2.56 5.94
C LEU A 52 -1.84 2.76 6.80
N ARG A 53 -1.92 3.83 7.60
CA ARG A 53 -3.13 4.15 8.38
C ARG A 53 -4.25 4.62 7.45
N LYS A 54 -3.93 5.45 6.45
CA LYS A 54 -4.88 5.89 5.42
C LYS A 54 -5.32 4.74 4.53
N GLN A 55 -4.41 3.82 4.19
CA GLN A 55 -4.77 2.57 3.50
C GLN A 55 -5.79 1.75 4.31
N ALA A 56 -5.57 1.61 5.62
CA ALA A 56 -6.49 0.93 6.53
C ALA A 56 -7.89 1.56 6.53
N VAL A 57 -7.96 2.89 6.60
CA VAL A 57 -9.24 3.64 6.56
C VAL A 57 -9.96 3.41 5.23
N ALA A 58 -9.24 3.41 4.11
CA ALA A 58 -9.80 3.10 2.80
C ALA A 58 -10.37 1.67 2.74
N TYR A 59 -9.64 0.68 3.28
CA TYR A 59 -10.11 -0.71 3.34
C TYR A 59 -11.35 -0.86 4.23
N ARG A 60 -11.39 -0.13 5.36
CA ARG A 60 -12.55 -0.07 6.24
C ARG A 60 -13.77 0.49 5.53
N GLN A 61 -13.63 1.60 4.80
CA GLN A 61 -14.72 2.19 4.02
C GLN A 61 -15.29 1.18 3.01
N MET A 62 -14.42 0.52 2.25
CA MET A 62 -14.84 -0.52 1.30
C MET A 62 -15.58 -1.67 1.99
N SER A 63 -15.07 -2.15 3.12
CA SER A 63 -15.65 -3.28 3.85
C SER A 63 -17.02 -2.96 4.43
N LEU A 64 -17.20 -1.75 4.97
CA LEU A 64 -18.49 -1.30 5.52
C LEU A 64 -19.55 -1.11 4.43
N LEU A 65 -19.17 -0.58 3.26
CA LEU A 65 -20.06 -0.45 2.10
C LEU A 65 -20.52 -1.81 1.56
N LEU A 66 -19.69 -2.84 1.73
CA LEU A 66 -20.02 -4.23 1.38
C LEU A 66 -20.72 -4.98 2.53
N CYS A 67 -21.15 -4.28 3.58
CA CYS A 67 -21.80 -4.86 4.76
C CYS A 67 -21.01 -6.01 5.41
N ARG A 68 -19.67 -5.97 5.34
CA ARG A 68 -18.84 -6.94 6.07
C ARG A 68 -18.93 -6.68 7.57
N PRO A 69 -18.97 -7.72 8.42
CA PRO A 69 -19.03 -7.55 9.87
C PRO A 69 -17.86 -6.72 10.41
N PRO A 70 -18.11 -5.60 11.11
CA PRO A 70 -17.05 -4.81 11.72
C PRO A 70 -16.60 -5.41 13.06
N GLY A 71 -15.32 -5.24 13.38
CA GLY A 71 -14.70 -5.57 14.65
C GLY A 71 -14.25 -4.33 15.43
N ARG A 72 -13.10 -4.43 16.08
CA ARG A 72 -12.50 -3.33 16.85
C ARG A 72 -12.32 -2.08 15.99
N GLU A 73 -12.71 -0.92 16.51
CA GLU A 73 -12.59 0.39 15.82
C GLU A 73 -13.22 0.42 14.41
N ALA A 74 -14.25 -0.43 14.23
CA ALA A 74 -14.98 -0.66 12.98
C ALA A 74 -14.14 -1.23 11.82
N PHE A 75 -12.93 -1.73 12.08
CA PHE A 75 -12.14 -2.44 11.06
C PHE A 75 -12.69 -3.85 10.81
N PRO A 76 -12.59 -4.39 9.58
CA PRO A 76 -12.96 -5.77 9.31
C PRO A 76 -11.99 -6.76 9.99
N GLY A 77 -12.44 -7.99 10.20
CA GLY A 77 -11.65 -9.01 10.91
C GLY A 77 -10.32 -9.39 10.22
N ASP A 78 -10.21 -9.18 8.91
CA ASP A 78 -9.01 -9.43 8.10
C ASP A 78 -8.10 -8.20 7.98
N PHE A 79 -8.30 -7.16 8.80
CA PHE A 79 -7.46 -5.97 8.82
C PHE A 79 -5.96 -6.27 9.03
N PHE A 80 -5.62 -7.22 9.91
CA PHE A 80 -4.22 -7.63 10.10
C PHE A 80 -3.64 -8.31 8.86
N TYR A 81 -4.47 -9.11 8.16
CA TYR A 81 -4.05 -9.79 6.94
C TYR A 81 -3.70 -8.81 5.81
N LEU A 82 -4.34 -7.63 5.77
CA LEU A 82 -4.06 -6.57 4.82
C LEU A 82 -2.57 -6.17 4.82
N HIS A 83 -2.04 -5.81 5.99
CA HIS A 83 -0.67 -5.31 6.09
C HIS A 83 0.35 -6.44 6.20
N SER A 84 0.05 -7.55 6.88
CA SER A 84 0.97 -8.69 6.95
C SER A 84 1.31 -9.21 5.56
N ARG A 85 0.32 -9.51 4.71
CA ARG A 85 0.57 -9.99 3.34
C ARG A 85 1.32 -8.98 2.45
N LEU A 86 1.22 -7.68 2.76
CA LEU A 86 1.94 -6.64 2.04
C LEU A 86 3.41 -6.58 2.48
N LEU A 87 3.65 -6.59 3.78
CA LEU A 87 4.97 -6.40 4.36
C LEU A 87 5.84 -7.65 4.27
N GLU A 88 5.24 -8.85 4.35
CA GLU A 88 5.95 -10.12 4.16
C GLU A 88 6.55 -10.29 2.75
N ARG A 89 6.14 -9.47 1.78
CA ARG A 89 6.74 -9.44 0.44
C ARG A 89 8.12 -8.76 0.43
N ALA A 90 8.46 -7.98 1.46
CA ALA A 90 9.78 -7.38 1.60
C ALA A 90 10.75 -8.40 2.22
N ALA A 91 11.52 -9.08 1.38
CA ALA A 91 12.43 -10.15 1.76
C ALA A 91 13.83 -9.98 1.16
N LYS A 92 14.80 -10.73 1.69
CA LYS A 92 16.22 -10.71 1.29
C LYS A 92 16.57 -11.88 0.37
#